data_AF-A0A3C0I691-F1
#
_entry.id   AF-A0A3C0I691-F1
#
_cell.length_a   1.000
_cell.length_b   1.000
_cell.length_c   1.000
_cell.angle_alpha   90.00
_cell.angle_beta   90.00
_cell.angle_gamma   90.00
#
_symmetry.space_group_name_H-M   'P 1'
#
loop_
_entity.id
_entity.type
_entity.pdbx_description
1 polymer ?
#
loop_
_entity_poly.entity_id
_entity_poly.type
_entity_poly.pdbx_seq_one_letter_code
_entity_poly.pdbx_strand_id
1 'polypeptide(L)'
;MPNKNKSEDSTAPQKTLWHRLLARLLELILSPLDIEVQPDVSVMTDPPEADILLLRRKTGSWTKAQRAHLPDGIRDSEASHILIEFKYTESFNEAALGQATGYDVFFKRSKKLAANKLQTVLVSAKKPEAKTLTSLGYEATAYPGVYRTQYPIIKNVLLLSLNELSNEPQNLWIKCFASRKKVKKEAFKKLDELGFVSIA
;
A
#
# COMPACT_ATOMS: atom_id res chain seq x y z
N MET A 1 0.78 56.55 -1.31
CA MET A 1 0.03 55.58 -2.13
C MET A 1 0.21 54.20 -1.49
N PRO A 2 -0.86 53.53 -1.02
CA PRO A 2 -0.72 52.20 -0.44
C PRO A 2 -0.68 51.15 -1.57
N ASN A 3 0.38 50.36 -1.59
CA ASN A 3 0.55 49.24 -2.51
C ASN A 3 -0.32 48.07 -2.01
N LYS A 4 -1.44 47.82 -2.69
CA LYS A 4 -2.30 46.66 -2.46
C LYS A 4 -1.60 45.40 -2.98
N ASN A 5 -0.93 44.65 -2.10
CA ASN A 5 -0.57 43.28 -2.42
C ASN A 5 -1.86 42.46 -2.52
N LYS A 6 -2.18 42.10 -3.77
CA LYS A 6 -3.17 41.08 -4.13
C LYS A 6 -2.92 39.82 -3.32
N SER A 7 -3.97 39.33 -2.66
CA SER A 7 -4.05 37.94 -2.24
C SER A 7 -3.97 37.05 -3.49
N GLU A 8 -2.90 36.25 -3.58
CA GLU A 8 -2.85 35.12 -4.52
C GLU A 8 -3.91 34.12 -4.09
N ASP A 9 -5.03 34.14 -4.79
CA ASP A 9 -6.06 33.11 -4.72
C ASP A 9 -5.51 31.85 -5.39
N SER A 10 -4.87 30.98 -4.61
CA SER A 10 -4.32 29.72 -5.08
C SER A 10 -5.45 28.71 -5.32
N THR A 11 -6.10 28.80 -6.47
CA THR A 11 -7.13 27.85 -6.95
C THR A 11 -6.50 26.56 -7.51
N ALA A 12 -5.48 26.02 -6.83
CA ALA A 12 -4.98 24.69 -7.15
C ALA A 12 -6.02 23.66 -6.72
N PRO A 13 -6.47 22.74 -7.60
CA PRO A 13 -7.43 21.71 -7.22
C PRO A 13 -6.84 20.88 -6.07
N GLN A 14 -7.59 20.77 -4.98
CA GLN A 14 -7.18 20.01 -3.80
C GLN A 14 -6.91 18.56 -4.21
N LYS A 15 -5.64 18.12 -4.08
CA LYS A 15 -5.25 16.76 -4.42
C LYS A 15 -6.02 15.78 -3.53
N THR A 16 -6.68 14.80 -4.15
CA THR A 16 -7.31 13.70 -3.41
C THR A 16 -6.23 12.91 -2.66
N LEU A 17 -6.42 12.74 -1.35
CA LEU A 17 -5.55 11.93 -0.49
C LEU A 17 -5.93 10.46 -0.61
N TRP A 18 -5.53 9.84 -1.73
CA TRP A 18 -5.90 8.47 -2.08
C TRP A 18 -5.48 7.44 -1.03
N HIS A 19 -4.35 7.65 -0.37
CA HIS A 19 -3.88 6.78 0.70
C HIS A 19 -4.78 6.81 1.93
N ARG A 20 -5.34 7.97 2.30
CA ARG A 20 -6.33 8.06 3.39
C ARG A 20 -7.61 7.31 3.06
N LEU A 21 -8.08 7.38 1.81
CA LEU A 21 -9.23 6.59 1.38
C LEU A 21 -8.95 5.08 1.44
N LEU A 22 -7.76 4.66 1.01
CA LEU A 22 -7.33 3.27 1.14
C LEU A 22 -7.22 2.86 2.61
N ALA A 23 -6.62 3.68 3.47
CA ALA A 23 -6.51 3.42 4.90
C ALA A 23 -7.87 3.24 5.56
N ARG A 24 -8.85 4.10 5.23
CA ARG A 24 -10.22 3.96 5.74
C ARG A 24 -10.89 2.67 5.31
N LEU A 25 -10.72 2.26 4.04
CA LEU A 25 -11.25 0.97 3.60
C LEU A 25 -10.58 -0.20 4.37
N LEU A 26 -9.26 -0.16 4.49
CA LEU A 26 -8.51 -1.20 5.23
C LEU A 26 -8.93 -1.23 6.70
N GLU A 27 -9.15 -0.09 7.34
CA GLU A 27 -9.60 -0.01 8.73
C GLU A 27 -10.97 -0.68 8.91
N LEU A 28 -11.93 -0.42 8.01
CA LEU A 28 -13.26 -1.04 8.05
C LEU A 28 -13.20 -2.57 7.94
N ILE A 29 -12.29 -3.09 7.10
CA ILE A 29 -12.19 -4.53 6.82
C ILE A 29 -11.34 -5.25 7.87
N LEU A 30 -10.27 -4.62 8.34
CA LEU A 30 -9.21 -5.31 9.09
C LEU A 30 -9.29 -5.08 10.61
N SER A 31 -9.90 -3.98 11.07
CA SER A 31 -10.08 -3.73 12.51
C SER A 31 -10.94 -4.79 13.22
N PRO A 32 -12.04 -5.32 12.61
CA PRO A 32 -12.80 -6.44 13.19
C PRO A 32 -11.97 -7.72 13.38
N LEU A 33 -10.82 -7.82 12.71
CA LEU A 33 -9.87 -8.94 12.78
C LEU A 33 -8.65 -8.63 13.67
N ASP A 34 -8.74 -7.58 14.49
CA ASP A 34 -7.67 -7.13 15.39
C ASP A 34 -6.37 -6.72 14.68
N ILE A 35 -6.49 -6.23 13.45
CA ILE A 35 -5.40 -5.58 12.73
C ILE A 35 -5.61 -4.08 12.81
N GLU A 36 -4.67 -3.38 13.42
CA GLU A 36 -4.73 -1.93 13.49
C GLU A 36 -4.18 -1.30 12.21
N VAL A 37 -4.85 -0.25 11.74
CA VAL A 37 -4.50 0.51 10.55
C VAL A 37 -4.19 1.94 10.96
N GLN A 38 -2.99 2.42 10.64
CA GLN A 38 -2.56 3.80 10.92
C GLN A 38 -2.22 4.51 9.61
N PRO A 39 -2.97 5.55 9.19
CA PRO A 39 -2.55 6.43 8.08
C PRO A 39 -1.49 7.44 8.53
N ASP A 40 -0.82 8.07 7.57
CA ASP A 40 0.07 9.24 7.77
C ASP A 40 1.16 8.99 8.84
N VAL A 41 1.90 7.91 8.66
CA VAL A 41 2.82 7.40 9.68
C VAL A 41 4.13 8.16 9.59
N SER A 42 4.40 8.97 10.60
CA SER A 42 5.70 9.60 10.78
C SER A 42 6.81 8.55 10.91
N VAL A 43 7.75 8.56 9.96
CA VAL A 43 8.93 7.67 10.00
C VAL A 43 10.16 8.32 10.66
N MET A 44 10.13 9.65 10.88
CA MET A 44 11.23 10.46 11.43
C MET A 44 10.71 11.62 12.29
N THR A 45 11.59 12.21 13.10
CA THR A 45 11.31 13.34 14.00
C THR A 45 10.92 14.65 13.28
N ASP A 46 11.27 14.81 12.01
CA ASP A 46 10.82 15.89 11.10
C ASP A 46 10.43 15.21 9.76
N PRO A 47 9.15 14.98 9.43
CA PRO A 47 8.81 13.74 8.76
C PRO A 47 8.53 13.91 7.26
N PRO A 48 9.10 13.05 6.40
CA PRO A 48 8.29 12.40 5.39
C PRO A 48 7.33 11.39 6.07
N GLU A 49 6.11 11.26 5.56
CA GLU A 49 5.08 10.36 6.10
C GLU A 49 4.95 9.14 5.18
N ALA A 50 5.01 7.94 5.75
CA ALA A 50 4.61 6.73 5.04
C ALA A 50 3.08 6.65 5.02
N ASP A 51 2.52 6.18 3.91
CA ASP A 51 1.08 6.29 3.66
C ASP A 51 0.23 5.52 4.68
N ILE A 52 0.55 4.25 4.93
CA ILE A 52 -0.25 3.37 5.81
C ILE A 52 0.64 2.36 6.53
N LEU A 53 0.37 2.10 7.80
CA LEU A 53 0.96 1.01 8.58
C LEU A 53 -0.14 0.05 9.06
N LEU A 54 0.06 -1.24 8.83
CA LEU A 54 -0.75 -2.32 9.40
C LEU A 54 0.01 -2.98 10.56
N LEU A 55 -0.64 -3.14 11.70
CA LEU A 55 -0.05 -3.69 12.92
C LEU A 55 -0.78 -4.93 13.41
N ARG A 56 -0.03 -6.01 13.57
CA ARG A 56 -0.46 -7.21 14.29
C ARG A 56 -0.10 -7.08 15.77
N ARG A 57 -1.07 -6.68 16.61
CA ARG A 57 -0.83 -6.43 18.05
C ARG A 57 -1.13 -7.60 18.98
N LYS A 58 -2.26 -8.30 18.80
CA LYS A 58 -2.78 -9.22 19.82
C LYS A 58 -2.22 -10.64 19.76
N THR A 59 -1.73 -11.08 18.60
CA THR A 59 -1.32 -12.48 18.37
C THR A 59 0.15 -12.60 18.03
N GLY A 60 0.77 -13.75 18.36
CA GLY A 60 2.16 -14.08 18.03
C GLY A 60 2.42 -14.37 16.54
N SER A 61 1.38 -14.73 15.78
CA SER A 61 1.37 -14.90 14.32
C SER A 61 0.05 -14.39 13.69
N TRP A 62 0.04 -14.13 12.38
CA TRP A 62 -1.20 -13.81 11.67
C TRP A 62 -2.15 -15.02 11.68
N THR A 63 -3.38 -14.82 12.13
CA THR A 63 -4.41 -15.87 12.16
C THR A 63 -4.88 -16.21 10.74
N LYS A 64 -5.52 -17.38 10.57
CA LYS A 64 -6.11 -17.76 9.28
C LYS A 64 -7.13 -16.73 8.78
N ALA A 65 -7.96 -16.20 9.67
CA ALA A 65 -8.95 -15.18 9.33
C ALA A 65 -8.29 -13.87 8.88
N GLN A 66 -7.23 -13.42 9.57
CA GLN A 66 -6.45 -12.26 9.15
C GLN A 66 -5.83 -12.46 7.76
N ARG A 67 -5.17 -13.60 7.53
CA ARG A 67 -4.57 -13.93 6.23
C ARG A 67 -5.57 -14.07 5.09
N ALA A 68 -6.84 -14.38 5.39
CA ALA A 68 -7.90 -14.46 4.39
C ALA A 68 -8.36 -13.07 3.91
N HIS A 69 -8.08 -12.00 4.66
CA HIS A 69 -8.48 -10.63 4.34
C HIS A 69 -7.32 -9.73 3.90
N LEU A 70 -6.08 -10.20 4.05
CA LEU A 70 -4.89 -9.53 3.53
C LEU A 70 -4.69 -9.89 2.05
N PRO A 71 -4.31 -8.92 1.18
CA PRO A 71 -4.08 -9.19 -0.23
C PRO A 71 -2.87 -10.11 -0.42
N ASP A 72 -2.82 -10.74 -1.60
CA ASP A 72 -1.69 -11.58 -2.01
C ASP A 72 -0.35 -10.82 -1.86
N GLY A 73 0.71 -11.54 -1.48
CA GLY A 73 2.00 -10.94 -1.14
C GLY A 73 2.08 -10.39 0.29
N ILE A 74 1.02 -9.76 0.82
CA ILE A 74 0.96 -9.33 2.23
C ILE A 74 0.58 -10.51 3.13
N ARG A 75 -0.41 -11.30 2.73
CA ARG A 75 -0.94 -12.44 3.50
C ARG A 75 0.07 -13.55 3.81
N ASP A 76 1.15 -13.62 3.04
CA ASP A 76 2.23 -14.60 3.21
C ASP A 76 3.37 -14.08 4.09
N SER A 77 3.30 -12.81 4.49
CA SER A 77 4.30 -12.20 5.37
C SER A 77 4.15 -12.69 6.81
N GLU A 78 5.28 -12.99 7.46
CA GLU A 78 5.32 -13.24 8.91
C GLU A 78 5.59 -11.98 9.74
N ALA A 79 5.92 -10.87 9.07
CA ALA A 79 6.22 -9.60 9.72
C ALA A 79 5.03 -9.12 10.55
N SER A 80 5.27 -8.57 11.74
CA SER A 80 4.21 -8.00 12.57
C SER A 80 3.78 -6.60 12.13
N HIS A 81 4.63 -5.94 11.32
CA HIS A 81 4.40 -4.61 10.77
C HIS A 81 4.42 -4.70 9.25
N ILE A 82 3.40 -4.15 8.60
CA ILE A 82 3.37 -3.97 7.14
C ILE A 82 3.31 -2.48 6.86
N LEU A 83 4.35 -1.94 6.23
CA LEU A 83 4.40 -0.53 5.86
C LEU A 83 4.06 -0.40 4.38
N ILE A 84 3.04 0.38 4.05
CA ILE A 84 2.53 0.55 2.70
C ILE A 84 2.89 1.95 2.22
N GLU A 85 3.52 2.01 1.04
CA GLU A 85 3.67 3.21 0.23
C GLU A 85 2.76 3.09 -0.99
N PHE A 86 1.84 4.02 -1.17
CA PHE A 86 0.77 3.92 -2.17
C PHE A 86 0.91 4.94 -3.31
N LYS A 87 1.30 4.43 -4.48
CA LYS A 87 1.39 5.20 -5.71
C LYS A 87 0.11 5.10 -6.52
N TYR A 88 -0.78 6.07 -6.36
CA TYR A 88 -2.03 6.13 -7.13
C TYR A 88 -1.85 6.76 -8.53
N THR A 89 -1.20 7.91 -8.62
CA THR A 89 -1.09 8.70 -9.85
C THR A 89 0.15 8.37 -10.67
N GLU A 90 1.21 7.87 -10.05
CA GLU A 90 2.44 7.43 -10.70
C GLU A 90 2.54 5.90 -10.75
N SER A 91 3.32 5.39 -11.72
CA SER A 91 3.68 3.97 -11.76
C SER A 91 4.94 3.72 -10.93
N PHE A 92 5.21 2.45 -10.64
CA PHE A 92 6.46 2.04 -10.01
C PHE A 92 7.69 2.58 -10.77
N ASN A 93 8.62 3.19 -10.04
CA ASN A 93 9.83 3.82 -10.56
C ASN A 93 10.93 3.90 -9.46
N GLU A 94 12.12 4.37 -9.83
CA GLU A 94 13.27 4.49 -8.94
C GLU A 94 13.02 5.38 -7.73
N ALA A 95 12.34 6.53 -7.91
CA ALA A 95 12.05 7.44 -6.82
C ALA A 95 11.08 6.82 -5.80
N ALA A 96 10.03 6.16 -6.28
CA ALA A 96 9.08 5.44 -5.43
C ALA A 96 9.76 4.30 -4.65
N LEU A 97 10.67 3.57 -5.29
CA LEU A 97 11.46 2.52 -4.63
C LEU A 97 12.42 3.11 -3.59
N GLY A 98 13.11 4.21 -3.92
CA GLY A 98 14.00 4.90 -3.00
C GLY A 98 13.28 5.41 -1.75
N GLN A 99 12.09 5.98 -1.93
CA GLN A 99 11.22 6.43 -0.84
C GLN A 99 10.80 5.25 0.06
N ALA A 100 10.26 4.17 -0.51
CA ALA A 100 9.86 2.98 0.24
C ALA A 100 11.04 2.34 0.99
N THR A 101 12.23 2.31 0.37
CA THR A 101 13.46 1.79 1.00
C THR A 101 13.89 2.68 2.16
N GLY A 102 13.82 4.01 2.01
CA GLY A 102 14.09 4.95 3.08
C GLY A 102 13.15 4.74 4.26
N TYR A 103 11.85 4.60 4.00
CA TYR A 103 10.84 4.35 5.02
C TYR A 103 11.07 3.03 5.77
N ASP A 104 11.40 1.96 5.04
CA ASP A 104 11.77 0.66 5.62
C ASP A 104 12.91 0.82 6.64
N VAL A 105 13.99 1.52 6.26
CA VAL A 105 15.17 1.74 7.12
C VAL A 105 14.83 2.60 8.33
N PHE A 106 14.22 3.77 8.13
CA PHE A 106 13.97 4.73 9.19
C PHE A 106 12.91 4.24 10.18
N PHE A 107 11.86 3.57 9.70
CA PHE A 107 10.84 3.00 10.56
C PHE A 107 11.41 1.88 11.46
N LYS A 108 12.22 0.97 10.90
CA LYS A 108 12.90 -0.05 11.71
C LYS A 108 13.79 0.58 12.78
N ARG A 109 14.54 1.63 12.42
CA ARG A 109 15.44 2.32 13.35
C ARG A 109 14.68 3.02 14.47
N SER A 110 13.63 3.78 14.14
CA SER A 110 12.85 4.55 15.11
C SER A 110 12.10 3.64 16.08
N LYS A 111 11.59 2.50 15.60
CA LYS A 111 10.87 1.50 16.41
C LYS A 111 11.77 0.41 17.00
N LYS A 112 13.09 0.44 16.75
CA LYS A 112 14.06 -0.58 17.16
C LYS A 112 13.63 -2.01 16.77
N LEU A 113 13.09 -2.16 15.56
CA LEU A 113 12.57 -3.43 15.05
C LEU A 113 13.68 -4.29 14.44
N ALA A 114 13.61 -5.61 14.68
CA ALA A 114 14.42 -6.58 13.96
C ALA A 114 14.04 -6.61 12.48
N ALA A 115 15.00 -6.97 11.61
CA ALA A 115 14.84 -6.92 10.15
C ALA A 115 13.66 -7.74 9.60
N ASN A 116 13.26 -8.80 10.29
CA ASN A 116 12.14 -9.68 9.92
C ASN A 116 10.79 -9.26 10.50
N LYS A 117 10.72 -8.18 11.28
CA LYS A 117 9.48 -7.68 11.88
C LYS A 117 8.74 -6.67 11.02
N LEU A 118 9.37 -6.17 9.96
CA LEU A 118 8.80 -5.25 8.98
C LEU A 118 8.84 -5.86 7.57
N GLN A 119 7.72 -5.78 6.86
CA GLN A 119 7.66 -5.94 5.41
C GLN A 119 7.15 -4.62 4.84
N THR A 120 7.93 -4.01 3.95
CA THR A 120 7.50 -2.81 3.23
C THR A 120 6.86 -3.23 1.91
N VAL A 121 5.78 -2.55 1.53
CA VAL A 121 4.96 -2.87 0.36
C VAL A 121 4.72 -1.59 -0.43
N LEU A 122 5.26 -1.54 -1.64
CA LEU A 122 4.94 -0.49 -2.60
C LEU A 122 3.73 -0.94 -3.40
N VAL A 123 2.60 -0.25 -3.21
CA VAL A 123 1.35 -0.52 -3.91
C VAL A 123 1.25 0.45 -5.09
N SER A 124 1.15 -0.07 -6.31
CA SER A 124 0.95 0.74 -7.51
C SER A 124 -0.43 0.53 -8.09
N ALA A 125 -1.20 1.62 -8.18
CA ALA A 125 -2.47 1.61 -8.89
C ALA A 125 -2.27 1.46 -10.40
N LYS A 126 -1.15 1.97 -10.94
CA LYS A 126 -0.77 1.80 -12.34
C LYS A 126 -0.03 0.47 -12.53
N LYS A 127 -0.07 -0.04 -13.75
CA LYS A 127 0.72 -1.23 -14.12
C LYS A 127 2.20 -0.82 -14.22
N PRO A 128 3.12 -1.47 -13.48
CA PRO A 128 4.55 -1.28 -13.65
C PRO A 128 5.01 -1.55 -15.08
N GLU A 129 6.00 -0.80 -15.54
CA GLU A 129 6.61 -1.03 -16.84
C GLU A 129 7.61 -2.20 -16.75
N ALA A 130 7.59 -3.09 -17.75
CA ALA A 130 8.46 -4.26 -17.77
C ALA A 130 9.96 -3.89 -17.75
N LYS A 131 10.33 -2.80 -18.44
CA LYS A 131 11.70 -2.27 -18.44
C LYS A 131 12.13 -1.85 -17.04
N THR A 132 11.27 -1.13 -16.31
CA THR A 132 11.53 -0.67 -14.94
C THR A 132 11.61 -1.83 -13.95
N LEU A 133 10.74 -2.82 -14.07
CA LEU A 133 10.83 -4.05 -13.26
C LEU A 133 12.19 -4.72 -13.46
N THR A 134 12.59 -4.91 -14.72
CA THR A 134 13.86 -5.56 -15.09
C THR A 134 15.06 -4.77 -14.57
N SER A 135 15.10 -3.45 -14.78
CA SER A 135 16.23 -2.61 -14.36
C SER A 135 16.39 -2.57 -12.84
N LEU A 136 15.29 -2.65 -12.08
CA LEU A 136 15.29 -2.66 -10.63
C LEU A 136 15.33 -4.08 -10.02
N GLY A 137 15.47 -5.11 -10.85
CA GLY A 137 15.61 -6.50 -10.41
C GLY A 137 14.36 -7.07 -9.74
N TYR A 138 13.17 -6.63 -10.15
CA TYR A 138 11.89 -7.17 -9.71
C TYR A 138 11.39 -8.25 -10.66
N GLU A 139 11.07 -9.40 -10.09
CA GLU A 139 10.55 -10.58 -10.79
C GLU A 139 9.14 -10.90 -10.31
N ALA A 140 8.33 -11.46 -11.20
CA ALA A 140 6.99 -11.93 -10.85
C ALA A 140 7.08 -13.13 -9.90
N THR A 141 6.13 -13.22 -8.97
CA THR A 141 5.97 -14.39 -8.09
C THR A 141 4.90 -15.33 -8.64
N ALA A 142 4.57 -16.40 -7.88
CA ALA A 142 3.43 -17.25 -8.18
C ALA A 142 2.08 -16.51 -8.15
N TYR A 143 2.00 -15.36 -7.45
CA TYR A 143 0.80 -14.55 -7.39
C TYR A 143 0.81 -13.46 -8.48
N PRO A 144 -0.22 -13.38 -9.34
CA PRO A 144 -0.35 -12.32 -10.32
C PRO A 144 -0.28 -10.94 -9.67
N GLY A 145 0.48 -10.02 -10.26
CA GLY A 145 0.64 -8.65 -9.77
C GLY A 145 1.51 -8.51 -8.52
N VAL A 146 2.08 -9.59 -7.99
CA VAL A 146 3.03 -9.54 -6.87
C VAL A 146 4.44 -9.76 -7.40
N TYR A 147 5.32 -8.81 -7.13
CA TYR A 147 6.70 -8.80 -7.57
C TYR A 147 7.67 -8.72 -6.38
N ARG A 148 8.77 -9.44 -6.46
CA ARG A 148 9.85 -9.43 -5.47
C ARG A 148 11.20 -9.27 -6.15
N THR A 149 12.16 -8.76 -5.39
CA THR A 149 13.55 -8.61 -5.83
C THR A 149 14.48 -9.49 -4.99
N GLN A 150 15.54 -9.98 -5.60
CA GLN A 150 16.61 -10.71 -4.91
C GLN A 150 17.74 -9.79 -4.44
N TYR A 151 17.70 -8.49 -4.78
CA TYR A 151 18.74 -7.55 -4.38
C TYR A 151 18.74 -7.35 -2.86
N PRO A 152 19.85 -7.66 -2.14
CA PRO A 152 19.86 -7.72 -0.69
C PRO A 152 19.43 -6.44 0.04
N ILE A 153 19.69 -5.28 -0.57
CA ILE A 153 19.40 -3.96 0.01
C ILE A 153 17.89 -3.67 0.02
N ILE A 154 17.17 -4.13 -1.00
CA ILE A 154 15.74 -3.81 -1.22
C ILE A 154 14.84 -5.06 -1.15
N LYS A 155 15.38 -6.22 -0.78
CA LYS A 155 14.63 -7.50 -0.67
C LYS A 155 13.39 -7.44 0.23
N ASN A 156 13.36 -6.48 1.16
CA ASN A 156 12.25 -6.25 2.08
C ASN A 156 11.14 -5.34 1.51
N VAL A 157 11.29 -4.84 0.28
CA VAL A 157 10.29 -4.02 -0.41
C VAL A 157 9.59 -4.88 -1.47
N LEU A 158 8.38 -5.34 -1.15
CA LEU A 158 7.50 -6.04 -2.09
C LEU A 158 6.78 -5.01 -2.97
N LEU A 159 6.62 -5.32 -4.27
CA LEU A 159 5.82 -4.50 -5.17
C LEU A 159 4.49 -5.22 -5.48
N LEU A 160 3.39 -4.48 -5.36
CA LEU A 160 2.04 -4.96 -5.62
C LEU A 160 1.37 -4.09 -6.69
N SER A 161 1.05 -4.68 -7.84
CA SER A 161 0.33 -4.00 -8.93
C SER A 161 -1.16 -4.32 -8.91
N LEU A 162 -1.97 -3.31 -8.61
CA LEU A 162 -3.42 -3.47 -8.46
C LEU A 162 -4.14 -3.86 -9.75
N ASN A 163 -3.60 -3.47 -10.90
CA ASN A 163 -4.18 -3.84 -12.20
C ASN A 163 -3.95 -5.32 -12.57
N GLU A 164 -3.00 -5.98 -11.92
CA GLU A 164 -2.51 -7.32 -12.27
C GLU A 164 -2.83 -8.36 -11.20
N LEU A 165 -3.25 -7.95 -10.01
CA LEU A 165 -3.77 -8.85 -8.98
C LEU A 165 -4.90 -9.72 -9.52
N SER A 166 -4.97 -10.96 -9.05
CA SER A 166 -6.06 -11.90 -9.35
C SER A 166 -7.42 -11.36 -8.85
N ASN A 167 -8.52 -11.95 -9.31
CA ASN A 167 -9.86 -11.62 -8.83
C ASN A 167 -10.30 -12.52 -7.66
N GLU A 168 -9.35 -12.97 -6.86
CA GLU A 168 -9.61 -13.73 -5.63
C GLU A 168 -10.17 -12.81 -4.53
N PRO A 169 -11.02 -13.31 -3.61
CA PRO A 169 -11.73 -12.51 -2.62
C PRO A 169 -10.83 -11.55 -1.82
N GLN A 170 -9.66 -12.02 -1.38
CA GLN A 170 -8.73 -11.23 -0.58
C GLN A 170 -8.14 -10.00 -1.31
N ASN A 171 -8.17 -9.99 -2.64
CA ASN A 171 -7.62 -8.91 -3.46
C ASN A 171 -8.68 -7.88 -3.89
N LEU A 172 -9.97 -8.20 -3.80
CA LEU A 172 -11.02 -7.38 -4.42
C LEU A 172 -11.05 -5.95 -3.87
N TRP A 173 -10.95 -5.79 -2.56
CA TRP A 173 -11.01 -4.50 -1.87
C TRP A 173 -9.91 -3.55 -2.33
N ILE A 174 -8.68 -4.04 -2.41
CA ILE A 174 -7.55 -3.22 -2.83
C ILE A 174 -7.59 -2.94 -4.33
N LYS A 175 -8.16 -3.84 -5.14
CA LYS A 175 -8.36 -3.63 -6.58
C LYS A 175 -9.37 -2.53 -6.90
N CYS A 176 -10.24 -2.12 -5.98
CA CYS A 176 -11.07 -0.93 -6.13
C CYS A 176 -10.24 0.36 -6.36
N PHE A 177 -8.97 0.34 -5.97
CA PHE A 177 -8.03 1.43 -6.17
C PHE A 177 -7.15 1.30 -7.43
N ALA A 178 -7.30 0.24 -8.22
CA ALA A 178 -6.54 0.04 -9.45
C ALA A 178 -6.83 1.14 -10.48
N SER A 179 -5.83 1.64 -11.22
CA SER A 179 -6.04 2.79 -12.12
C SER A 179 -6.95 2.48 -13.31
N ARG A 180 -7.05 1.22 -13.75
CA ARG A 180 -7.90 0.83 -14.89
C ARG A 180 -9.37 0.73 -14.46
N LYS A 181 -10.23 1.51 -15.12
CA LYS A 181 -11.70 1.52 -14.88
C LYS A 181 -12.34 0.12 -14.97
N LYS A 182 -11.89 -0.72 -15.92
CA LYS A 182 -12.37 -2.11 -16.05
C LYS A 182 -12.09 -2.94 -14.80
N VAL A 183 -10.87 -2.84 -14.26
CA VAL A 183 -10.44 -3.58 -13.06
C VAL A 183 -11.25 -3.13 -11.85
N LYS A 184 -11.45 -1.82 -11.65
CA LYS A 184 -12.29 -1.30 -10.56
C LYS A 184 -13.72 -1.83 -10.65
N LYS A 185 -14.34 -1.71 -11.83
CA LYS A 185 -15.74 -2.14 -12.05
C LYS A 185 -15.93 -3.62 -11.75
N GLU A 186 -14.99 -4.45 -12.19
CA GLU A 186 -15.03 -5.89 -11.93
C GLU A 186 -14.86 -6.20 -10.44
N ALA A 187 -13.94 -5.51 -9.75
CA ALA A 187 -13.77 -5.64 -8.32
C ALA A 187 -15.05 -5.28 -7.55
N PHE A 188 -15.65 -4.12 -7.83
CA PHE A 188 -16.92 -3.72 -7.21
C PHE A 188 -18.05 -4.70 -7.49
N LYS A 189 -18.20 -5.18 -8.73
CA LYS A 189 -19.23 -6.18 -9.08
C LYS A 189 -19.08 -7.46 -8.26
N LYS A 190 -17.85 -7.95 -8.12
CA LYS A 190 -17.58 -9.16 -7.33
C LYS A 190 -17.80 -8.96 -5.83
N LEU A 191 -17.50 -7.77 -5.30
CA LEU A 191 -17.80 -7.44 -3.91
C LEU A 191 -19.31 -7.43 -3.65
N ASP A 192 -20.09 -6.90 -4.59
CA ASP A 192 -21.55 -6.89 -4.53
C ASP A 192 -22.11 -8.33 -4.54
N GLU A 193 -21.61 -9.17 -5.46
CA GLU A 193 -21.97 -10.60 -5.54
C GLU A 193 -21.65 -11.38 -4.26
N LEU A 194 -20.63 -10.97 -3.51
CA LEU A 194 -20.23 -11.57 -2.24
C LEU A 194 -20.99 -11.00 -1.02
N GLY A 195 -21.93 -10.07 -1.23
CA GLY A 195 -22.71 -9.45 -0.17
C GLY A 195 -21.92 -8.46 0.68
N PHE A 196 -20.76 -8.00 0.19
CA PHE A 196 -19.91 -7.07 0.90
C PHE A 196 -20.28 -5.59 0.67
N VAL A 197 -21.10 -5.31 -0.34
CA VAL A 197 -21.63 -3.97 -0.61
C VAL A 197 -22.97 -3.80 0.12
N SER A 198 -22.92 -3.84 1.46
CA SER A 198 -23.98 -3.31 2.31
C SER A 198 -23.43 -2.29 3.32
N ILE A 199 -22.41 -1.54 2.90
CA ILE A 199 -21.80 -0.47 3.70
C ILE A 199 -22.15 0.87 3.06
N ALA A 200 -23.41 1.28 3.30
CA ALA A 200 -23.89 2.64 3.54
C ALA A 200 -25.40 2.57 3.76
#